data_AF-A0A820ANG0-F1
#
_entry.id   AF-A0A820ANG0-F1
#
_cell.length_a   1.000
_cell.length_b   1.000
_cell.length_c   1.000
_cell.angle_alpha   90.00
_cell.angle_beta   90.00
_cell.angle_gamma   90.00
#
_symmetry.space_group_name_H-M   'P 1'
#
loop_
_entity.id
_entity.type
_entity.pdbx_description
1 polymer ?
#
loop_
_entity_poly.entity_id
_entity_poly.type
_entity_poly.pdbx_seq_one_letter_code
_entity_poly.pdbx_strand_id
1 'polypeptide(L)'
;MNGNDNELMTLLKKYFERKWEVEYDSSNAWFIVYLKQCKNNDNVTYENVLTRTAEYGNKYMKNCPILSIILQILFKDIDNKCLQEKNLFNDLWLTITNDGLKSIIEYSKYIASEMINELINEKQSILFQALREYYRQELFRLFQQNNIADNENLCDLALDNIVEYGWIDGIKAIEDTIAPKKFEMLLDSILLSFNGTYFILNYELAIY
;
A
#
# COMPACT_ATOMS: atom_id res chain seq x y z
N MET A 1 -12.12 -28.03 -15.36
CA MET A 1 -12.89 -27.07 -14.54
C MET A 1 -14.34 -27.45 -14.62
N ASN A 2 -14.92 -27.91 -13.51
CA ASN A 2 -16.32 -28.34 -13.46
C ASN A 2 -17.22 -27.11 -13.28
N GLY A 3 -18.46 -27.16 -13.77
CA GLY A 3 -19.39 -26.01 -13.76
C GLY A 3 -19.60 -25.35 -12.39
N ASN A 4 -19.44 -26.09 -11.29
CA ASN A 4 -19.55 -25.58 -9.91
C ASN A 4 -18.37 -24.70 -9.48
N ASP A 5 -17.16 -24.94 -10.00
CA ASP A 5 -15.97 -24.14 -9.66
C ASP A 5 -16.14 -22.71 -10.20
N ASN A 6 -16.81 -22.59 -11.35
CA ASN A 6 -17.07 -21.32 -12.01
C ASN A 6 -18.17 -20.51 -11.29
N GLU A 7 -19.17 -21.19 -10.73
CA GLU A 7 -20.24 -20.55 -9.95
C GLU A 7 -19.72 -20.03 -8.59
N LEU A 8 -18.93 -20.83 -7.87
CA LEU A 8 -18.30 -20.40 -6.62
C LEU A 8 -17.40 -19.18 -6.84
N MET A 9 -16.54 -19.20 -7.86
CA MET A 9 -15.68 -18.08 -8.19
C MET A 9 -16.50 -16.81 -8.49
N THR A 10 -17.58 -16.95 -9.25
CA THR A 10 -18.49 -15.84 -9.55
C THR A 10 -19.11 -15.25 -8.29
N LEU A 11 -19.53 -16.09 -7.34
CA LEU A 11 -20.10 -15.63 -6.07
C LEU A 11 -19.06 -14.94 -5.18
N LEU A 12 -17.83 -15.47 -5.11
CA LEU A 12 -16.73 -14.87 -4.35
C LEU A 12 -16.34 -13.49 -4.91
N LYS A 13 -16.21 -13.37 -6.23
CA LYS A 13 -15.95 -12.07 -6.88
C LYS A 13 -17.02 -11.03 -6.52
N LYS A 14 -18.30 -11.40 -6.64
CA LYS A 14 -19.42 -10.53 -6.26
C LYS A 14 -19.40 -10.15 -4.78
N TYR A 15 -19.02 -11.09 -3.92
CA TYR A 15 -18.88 -10.84 -2.49
C TYR A 15 -17.78 -9.80 -2.23
N PHE A 16 -16.59 -9.95 -2.83
CA PHE A 16 -15.49 -9.01 -2.62
C PHE A 16 -15.74 -7.64 -3.22
N GLU A 17 -16.31 -7.57 -4.43
CA GLU A 17 -16.73 -6.32 -5.04
C GLU A 17 -17.67 -5.54 -4.11
N ARG A 18 -18.72 -6.21 -3.61
CA ARG A 18 -19.68 -5.58 -2.67
C ARG A 18 -19.04 -5.25 -1.33
N LYS A 19 -18.14 -6.09 -0.83
CA LYS A 19 -17.43 -5.85 0.44
C LYS A 19 -16.60 -4.58 0.34
N TRP A 20 -15.84 -4.40 -0.74
CA TRP A 20 -15.05 -3.19 -0.95
C TRP A 20 -15.92 -1.95 -0.98
N GLU A 21 -17.02 -1.97 -1.75
CA GLU A 21 -17.97 -0.86 -1.79
C GLU A 21 -18.49 -0.52 -0.39
N VAL A 22 -19.01 -1.49 0.36
CA VAL A 22 -19.58 -1.23 1.69
C VAL A 22 -18.54 -0.75 2.70
N GLU A 23 -17.32 -1.31 2.68
CA GLU A 23 -16.27 -0.99 3.66
C GLU A 23 -15.60 0.37 3.39
N TYR A 24 -15.46 0.75 2.12
CA TYR A 24 -14.63 1.89 1.72
C TYR A 24 -15.41 3.07 1.16
N ASP A 25 -16.70 2.96 0.84
CA ASP A 25 -17.47 4.08 0.24
C ASP A 25 -17.49 5.33 1.14
N SER A 26 -17.57 5.18 2.46
CA SER A 26 -17.60 6.32 3.39
C SER A 26 -16.22 6.83 3.81
N SER A 27 -15.21 5.96 3.88
CA SER A 27 -13.88 6.29 4.41
C SER A 27 -12.85 6.60 3.33
N ASN A 28 -13.02 6.00 2.15
CA ASN A 28 -12.08 6.01 1.04
C ASN A 28 -12.84 6.07 -0.29
N ALA A 29 -13.77 7.03 -0.42
CA ALA A 29 -14.59 7.18 -1.63
C ALA A 29 -13.75 7.27 -2.92
N TRP A 30 -12.56 7.86 -2.84
CA TRP A 30 -11.59 7.93 -3.93
C TRP A 30 -11.22 6.54 -4.47
N PHE A 31 -11.06 5.55 -3.59
CA PHE A 31 -10.70 4.18 -3.94
C PHE A 31 -11.85 3.49 -4.69
N ILE A 32 -13.09 3.70 -4.26
CA ILE A 32 -14.27 3.17 -4.94
C ILE A 32 -14.46 3.79 -6.33
N VAL A 33 -14.26 5.10 -6.46
CA VAL A 33 -14.28 5.77 -7.77
C VAL A 33 -13.22 5.19 -8.69
N TYR A 34 -12.00 4.99 -8.19
CA TYR A 34 -10.91 4.39 -8.95
C TYR A 34 -11.23 2.96 -9.42
N LEU A 35 -11.74 2.10 -8.53
CA LEU A 35 -12.13 0.74 -8.90
C LEU A 35 -13.21 0.72 -10.01
N LYS A 36 -14.18 1.63 -9.94
CA LYS A 36 -15.21 1.79 -10.99
C LYS A 36 -14.60 2.26 -12.31
N GLN A 37 -13.62 3.16 -12.28
CA GLN A 37 -12.89 3.57 -13.48
C GLN A 37 -12.07 2.42 -14.07
N CYS A 38 -11.35 1.66 -13.26
CA CYS A 38 -10.64 0.46 -13.70
C CYS A 38 -11.58 -0.55 -14.35
N LYS A 39 -12.74 -0.83 -13.72
CA LYS A 39 -13.75 -1.72 -14.29
C LYS A 39 -14.23 -1.27 -15.68
N ASN A 40 -14.39 0.03 -15.88
CA ASN A 40 -14.88 0.56 -17.16
C ASN A 40 -13.79 0.68 -18.23
N ASN A 41 -12.58 1.06 -17.84
CA ASN A 41 -11.48 1.36 -18.77
C ASN A 41 -10.62 0.13 -19.08
N ASP A 42 -10.44 -0.76 -18.10
CA ASP A 42 -9.66 -1.99 -18.19
C ASP A 42 -10.32 -3.09 -17.34
N ASN A 43 -11.45 -3.58 -17.82
CA ASN A 43 -12.21 -4.64 -17.16
C ASN A 43 -11.39 -5.94 -17.01
N VAL A 44 -10.39 -6.16 -17.87
CA VAL A 44 -9.54 -7.36 -17.81
C VAL A 44 -8.68 -7.30 -16.55
N THR A 45 -7.97 -6.18 -16.32
CA THR A 45 -7.19 -6.00 -15.09
C THR A 45 -8.07 -6.01 -13.85
N TYR A 46 -9.23 -5.35 -13.89
CA TYR A 46 -10.19 -5.36 -12.79
C TYR A 46 -10.65 -6.79 -12.42
N GLU A 47 -11.08 -7.57 -13.42
CA GLU A 47 -11.52 -8.95 -13.22
C GLU A 47 -10.38 -9.86 -12.74
N ASN A 48 -9.15 -9.65 -13.23
CA ASN A 48 -7.99 -10.38 -12.76
C ASN A 48 -7.74 -10.11 -11.28
N VAL A 49 -7.80 -8.86 -10.83
CA VAL A 49 -7.62 -8.48 -9.42
C VAL A 49 -8.74 -9.03 -8.54
N LEU A 50 -9.99 -9.02 -9.00
CA LEU A 50 -11.10 -9.68 -8.30
C LEU A 50 -10.90 -11.20 -8.21
N THR A 51 -10.40 -11.83 -9.28
CA THR A 51 -10.08 -13.27 -9.28
C THR A 51 -8.99 -13.57 -8.26
N ARG A 52 -7.88 -12.84 -8.28
CA ARG A 52 -6.77 -12.98 -7.31
C ARG A 52 -7.24 -12.78 -5.88
N THR A 53 -8.10 -11.80 -5.67
CA THR A 53 -8.69 -11.54 -4.35
C THR A 53 -9.56 -12.71 -3.90
N ALA A 54 -10.38 -13.26 -4.78
CA ALA A 54 -11.24 -14.39 -4.48
C ALA A 54 -10.44 -15.67 -4.20
N GLU A 55 -9.35 -15.90 -4.95
CA GLU A 55 -8.50 -17.09 -4.83
C GLU A 55 -7.52 -17.00 -3.66
N TYR A 56 -6.94 -15.83 -3.44
CA TYR A 56 -5.74 -15.64 -2.62
C TYR A 56 -5.84 -14.41 -1.71
N GLY A 57 -7.04 -13.92 -1.41
CA GLY A 57 -7.26 -12.69 -0.64
C GLY A 57 -6.39 -12.62 0.62
N ASN A 58 -6.33 -13.68 1.43
CA ASN A 58 -5.49 -13.72 2.63
C ASN A 58 -3.97 -13.60 2.36
N LYS A 59 -3.50 -14.03 1.20
CA LYS A 59 -2.07 -14.00 0.82
C LYS A 59 -1.64 -12.60 0.38
N TYR A 60 -2.47 -11.92 -0.42
CA TYR A 60 -2.11 -10.63 -1.04
C TYR A 60 -2.71 -9.43 -0.31
N MET A 61 -3.87 -9.57 0.34
CA MET A 61 -4.49 -8.54 1.16
C MET A 61 -3.88 -8.60 2.56
N LYS A 62 -2.72 -7.96 2.70
CA LYS A 62 -2.04 -7.75 3.98
C LYS A 62 -2.92 -6.92 4.92
N ASN A 63 -2.38 -6.51 6.06
CA ASN A 63 -3.01 -5.56 7.00
C ASN A 63 -3.49 -4.24 6.36
N CYS A 64 -3.17 -3.97 5.09
CA CYS A 64 -3.69 -2.84 4.33
C CYS A 64 -4.24 -3.28 2.95
N PRO A 65 -5.54 -3.66 2.88
CA PRO A 65 -6.17 -4.16 1.66
C PRO A 65 -6.17 -3.17 0.48
N ILE A 66 -6.34 -1.88 0.73
CA ILE A 66 -6.37 -0.83 -0.31
C ILE A 66 -5.03 -0.80 -1.07
N LEU A 67 -3.92 -0.68 -0.34
CA LEU A 67 -2.58 -0.68 -0.94
C LEU A 67 -2.32 -2.00 -1.68
N SER A 68 -2.71 -3.13 -1.10
CA SER A 68 -2.56 -4.44 -1.74
C SER A 68 -3.30 -4.56 -3.07
N ILE A 69 -4.53 -4.05 -3.16
CA ILE A 69 -5.33 -4.05 -4.39
C ILE A 69 -4.69 -3.13 -5.42
N ILE A 70 -4.28 -1.92 -5.01
CA ILE A 70 -3.67 -0.96 -5.91
C ILE A 70 -2.38 -1.51 -6.49
N LEU A 71 -1.48 -2.07 -5.66
CA LEU A 71 -0.29 -2.72 -6.18
C LEU A 71 -0.67 -3.81 -7.19
N GLN A 72 -1.60 -4.71 -6.88
CA GLN A 72 -2.02 -5.74 -7.84
C GLN A 72 -2.54 -5.20 -9.18
N ILE A 73 -3.15 -4.01 -9.21
CA ILE A 73 -3.58 -3.33 -10.44
C ILE A 73 -2.37 -2.82 -11.23
N LEU A 74 -1.33 -2.32 -10.54
CA LEU A 74 -0.12 -1.78 -11.16
C LEU A 74 0.78 -2.84 -11.82
N PHE A 75 0.67 -4.11 -11.41
CA PHE A 75 1.54 -5.20 -11.91
C PHE A 75 0.83 -6.11 -12.90
N LYS A 76 1.33 -6.13 -14.14
CA LYS A 76 0.80 -6.98 -15.23
C LYS A 76 0.98 -8.48 -14.97
N ASP A 77 2.05 -8.86 -14.30
CA ASP A 77 2.51 -10.26 -14.20
C ASP A 77 2.53 -10.83 -12.77
N ILE A 78 1.78 -10.26 -11.82
CA ILE A 78 1.86 -10.69 -10.40
C ILE A 78 1.57 -12.20 -10.18
N ASP A 79 0.85 -12.84 -11.12
CA ASP A 79 0.56 -14.28 -11.12
C ASP A 79 1.58 -15.12 -11.87
N ASN A 80 2.55 -14.49 -12.54
CA ASN A 80 3.61 -15.20 -13.21
C ASN A 80 4.39 -16.00 -12.16
N LYS A 81 4.37 -17.33 -12.29
CA LYS A 81 4.98 -18.27 -11.34
C LYS A 81 6.44 -17.92 -11.02
N CYS A 82 7.19 -17.40 -12.00
CA CYS A 82 8.57 -16.94 -11.81
C CYS A 82 8.67 -15.71 -10.87
N LEU A 83 7.67 -14.83 -10.88
CA LEU A 83 7.62 -13.67 -9.99
C LEU A 83 7.13 -14.04 -8.57
N GLN A 84 6.27 -15.05 -8.47
CA GLN A 84 5.86 -15.62 -7.18
C GLN A 84 7.02 -16.35 -6.48
N GLU A 85 7.82 -17.12 -7.20
CA GLU A 85 9.01 -17.81 -6.67
C GLU A 85 10.10 -16.82 -6.20
N LYS A 86 10.14 -15.62 -6.80
CA LYS A 86 11.09 -14.56 -6.43
C LYS A 86 10.59 -13.65 -5.32
N ASN A 87 9.44 -13.92 -4.70
CA ASN A 87 8.83 -13.05 -3.67
C ASN A 87 8.68 -11.58 -4.10
N LEU A 88 8.57 -11.32 -5.40
CA LEU A 88 8.66 -9.96 -5.95
C LEU A 88 7.64 -9.00 -5.35
N PHE A 89 6.40 -9.47 -5.16
CA PHE A 89 5.35 -8.68 -4.55
C PHE A 89 5.66 -8.32 -3.08
N ASN A 90 6.27 -9.25 -2.34
CA ASN A 90 6.66 -9.00 -0.95
C ASN A 90 7.81 -8.00 -0.89
N ASP A 91 8.81 -8.16 -1.74
CA ASP A 91 9.95 -7.24 -1.79
C ASP A 91 9.47 -5.84 -2.17
N LEU A 92 8.68 -5.72 -3.24
CA LEU A 92 8.08 -4.46 -3.64
C LEU A 92 7.24 -3.83 -2.52
N TRP A 93 6.38 -4.61 -1.87
CA TRP A 93 5.59 -4.12 -0.74
C TRP A 93 6.52 -3.54 0.32
N LEU A 94 7.53 -4.31 0.75
CA LEU A 94 8.47 -3.91 1.79
C LEU A 94 9.23 -2.65 1.37
N THR A 95 9.80 -2.64 0.18
CA THR A 95 10.57 -1.53 -0.39
C THR A 95 9.71 -0.26 -0.47
N ILE A 96 8.50 -0.31 -1.04
CA ILE A 96 7.64 0.88 -1.13
C ILE A 96 7.14 1.35 0.24
N THR A 97 6.83 0.42 1.15
CA THR A 97 6.29 0.74 2.48
C THR A 97 7.35 1.19 3.49
N ASN A 98 8.63 1.01 3.18
CA ASN A 98 9.74 1.47 4.03
C ASN A 98 10.46 2.67 3.42
N ASP A 99 10.68 2.63 2.10
CA ASP A 99 11.54 3.56 1.36
C ASP A 99 10.72 4.49 0.42
N GLY A 100 9.39 4.44 0.52
CA GLY A 100 8.48 5.34 -0.20
C GLY A 100 8.44 5.10 -1.70
N LEU A 101 7.80 6.03 -2.43
CA LEU A 101 7.61 5.92 -3.88
C LEU A 101 8.91 5.99 -4.68
N LYS A 102 9.95 6.68 -4.19
CA LYS A 102 11.23 6.77 -4.93
C LYS A 102 11.89 5.41 -5.14
N SER A 103 11.60 4.45 -4.27
CA SER A 103 12.11 3.09 -4.36
C SER A 103 11.51 2.27 -5.51
N ILE A 104 10.39 2.72 -6.09
CA ILE A 104 9.67 2.00 -7.14
C ILE A 104 10.48 1.80 -8.43
N ILE A 105 11.54 2.61 -8.62
CA ILE A 105 12.46 2.53 -9.76
C ILE A 105 13.06 1.13 -9.90
N GLU A 106 13.36 0.45 -8.77
CA GLU A 106 13.93 -0.90 -8.76
C GLU A 106 13.03 -1.93 -9.45
N TYR A 107 11.72 -1.75 -9.31
CA TYR A 107 10.70 -2.66 -9.81
C TYR A 107 9.94 -2.14 -11.03
N SER A 108 10.35 -0.99 -11.57
CA SER A 108 9.73 -0.34 -12.73
C SER A 108 9.53 -1.27 -13.92
N LYS A 109 10.45 -2.21 -14.17
CA LYS A 109 10.33 -3.21 -15.25
C LYS A 109 9.16 -4.19 -15.11
N TYR A 110 8.58 -4.32 -13.92
CA TYR A 110 7.43 -5.18 -13.63
C TYR A 110 6.10 -4.40 -13.58
N ILE A 111 6.17 -3.08 -13.52
CA ILE A 111 5.02 -2.20 -13.49
C ILE A 111 4.54 -1.97 -14.93
N ALA A 112 3.23 -1.89 -15.09
CA ALA A 112 2.63 -1.45 -16.34
C ALA A 112 3.26 -0.11 -16.79
N SER A 113 3.91 -0.10 -17.95
CA SER A 113 4.61 1.10 -18.46
C SER A 113 3.71 2.33 -18.57
N GLU A 114 2.41 2.13 -18.83
CA GLU A 114 1.40 3.19 -18.87
C GLU A 114 1.12 3.82 -17.48
N MET A 115 1.36 3.08 -16.39
CA MET A 115 1.10 3.55 -15.02
C MET A 115 2.33 4.19 -14.37
N ILE A 116 3.56 3.86 -14.79
CA ILE A 116 4.79 4.43 -14.20
C ILE A 116 4.79 5.96 -14.26
N ASN A 117 4.35 6.55 -15.38
CA ASN A 117 4.32 8.00 -15.55
C ASN A 117 3.28 8.67 -14.65
N GLU A 118 2.15 8.01 -14.37
CA GLU A 118 1.11 8.49 -13.45
C GLU A 118 1.53 8.38 -11.98
N LEU A 119 2.41 7.42 -11.65
CA LEU A 119 2.86 7.15 -10.29
C LEU A 119 3.96 8.09 -9.80
N ILE A 120 4.87 8.51 -10.68
CA ILE A 120 6.13 9.19 -10.30
C ILE A 120 5.96 10.69 -10.04
N ASN A 121 4.94 11.34 -10.60
CA ASN A 121 4.91 12.82 -10.67
C ASN A 121 3.80 13.52 -9.88
N GLU A 122 2.86 12.80 -9.27
CA GLU A 122 1.67 13.44 -8.71
C GLU A 122 1.33 12.97 -7.30
N LYS A 123 1.21 13.92 -6.36
CA LYS A 123 0.56 13.72 -5.04
C LYS A 123 -0.89 13.23 -5.16
N GLN A 124 -1.44 13.25 -6.38
CA GLN A 124 -2.78 12.76 -6.72
C GLN A 124 -2.78 11.33 -7.25
N SER A 125 -1.61 10.69 -7.44
CA SER A 125 -1.58 9.32 -7.92
C SER A 125 -2.28 8.39 -6.95
N ILE A 126 -2.94 7.37 -7.50
CA ILE A 126 -3.73 6.44 -6.69
C ILE A 126 -2.85 5.71 -5.66
N LEU A 127 -1.59 5.44 -6.02
CA LEU A 127 -0.62 4.83 -5.13
C LEU A 127 -0.18 5.79 -4.03
N PHE A 128 -0.03 7.08 -4.34
CA PHE A 128 0.27 8.10 -3.33
C PHE A 128 -0.84 8.15 -2.28
N GLN A 129 -2.11 8.17 -2.70
CA GLN A 129 -3.25 8.15 -1.78
C GLN A 129 -3.30 6.85 -0.96
N ALA A 130 -3.05 5.70 -1.58
CA ALA A 130 -2.99 4.41 -0.88
C ALA A 130 -1.92 4.36 0.21
N LEU A 131 -0.72 4.85 -0.11
CA LEU A 131 0.39 4.91 0.83
C LEU A 131 0.11 5.91 1.94
N ARG A 132 -0.50 7.05 1.62
CA ARG A 132 -0.91 8.04 2.62
C ARG A 132 -1.88 7.42 3.63
N GLU A 133 -2.85 6.63 3.18
CA GLU A 133 -3.74 5.87 4.07
C GLU A 133 -3.00 4.80 4.88
N TYR A 134 -2.09 4.07 4.25
CA TYR A 134 -1.26 3.06 4.92
C TYR A 134 -0.44 3.65 6.09
N TYR A 135 0.21 4.80 5.87
CA TYR A 135 1.06 5.43 6.89
C TYR A 135 0.27 6.22 7.95
N ARG A 136 -0.94 6.70 7.63
CA ARG A 136 -1.68 7.65 8.46
C ARG A 136 -1.84 7.21 9.91
N GLN A 137 -2.36 6.01 10.13
CA GLN A 137 -2.67 5.54 11.49
C GLN A 137 -1.41 5.46 12.35
N GLU A 138 -0.33 4.92 11.76
CA GLU A 138 0.93 4.70 12.46
C GLU A 138 1.66 6.01 12.74
N LEU A 139 1.67 6.95 11.79
CA LEU A 139 2.24 8.27 12.00
C LEU A 139 1.52 9.00 13.13
N PHE A 140 0.19 8.97 13.14
CA PHE A 140 -0.62 9.64 14.18
C PHE A 140 -0.35 9.03 15.55
N ARG A 141 -0.25 7.70 15.62
CA ARG A 141 0.14 6.98 16.85
C ARG A 141 1.50 7.45 17.35
N LEU A 142 2.50 7.54 16.47
CA LEU A 142 3.87 7.96 16.81
C LEU A 142 3.91 9.43 17.26
N PHE A 143 3.20 10.33 16.59
CA PHE A 143 3.12 11.74 16.98
C PHE A 143 2.48 11.90 18.35
N GLN A 144 1.39 11.19 18.62
CA GLN A 144 0.72 11.19 19.92
C GLN A 144 1.65 10.66 21.03
N GLN A 145 2.35 9.55 20.79
CA GLN A 145 3.29 8.97 21.76
C GLN A 145 4.45 9.90 22.10
N ASN A 146 4.91 10.68 21.11
CA ASN A 146 6.01 11.63 21.27
C ASN A 146 5.55 13.04 21.66
N ASN A 147 4.24 13.21 21.95
CA ASN A 147 3.62 14.49 22.29
C ASN A 147 3.91 15.59 21.24
N ILE A 148 3.91 15.23 19.96
CA ILE A 148 4.08 16.16 18.84
C ILE A 148 2.69 16.68 18.48
N ALA A 149 2.51 18.00 18.60
CA ALA A 149 1.26 18.65 18.23
C ALA A 149 1.24 18.87 16.72
N ASP A 150 0.08 18.67 16.11
CA ASP A 150 -0.15 18.96 14.70
C ASP A 150 -0.37 20.47 14.50
N ASN A 151 0.72 21.22 14.51
CA ASN A 151 0.71 22.64 14.20
C ASN A 151 0.94 22.81 12.70
N GLU A 152 0.17 23.69 12.04
CA GLU A 152 0.42 24.06 10.63
C GLU A 152 0.37 22.90 9.62
N ASN A 153 -0.49 21.91 9.85
CA ASN A 153 -0.62 20.69 9.02
C ASN A 153 0.67 19.85 8.96
N LEU A 154 1.46 19.85 10.05
CA LEU A 154 2.66 19.03 10.19
C LEU A 154 2.39 17.56 9.88
N CYS A 155 1.25 17.01 10.32
CA CYS A 155 0.85 15.63 10.03
C CYS A 155 0.74 15.38 8.53
N ASP A 156 0.13 16.29 7.78
CA ASP A 156 -0.02 16.14 6.33
C ASP A 156 1.30 16.31 5.60
N LEU A 157 2.13 17.26 6.03
CA LEU A 157 3.48 17.43 5.51
C LEU A 157 4.33 16.17 5.74
N ALA A 158 4.28 15.62 6.96
CA ALA A 158 4.98 14.40 7.32
C ALA A 158 4.50 13.22 6.47
N LEU A 159 3.19 13.06 6.30
CA LEU A 159 2.62 12.01 5.45
C LEU A 159 3.11 12.13 4.01
N ASP A 160 3.05 13.33 3.42
CA ASP A 160 3.48 13.54 2.05
C ASP A 160 4.96 13.16 1.87
N ASN A 161 5.81 13.56 2.82
CA ASN A 161 7.23 13.24 2.79
C ASN A 161 7.48 11.73 3.00
N ILE A 162 6.77 11.07 3.91
CA ILE A 162 6.90 9.62 4.12
C ILE A 162 6.45 8.84 2.89
N VAL A 163 5.36 9.27 2.24
CA VAL A 163 4.90 8.63 1.00
C VAL A 163 5.94 8.73 -0.09
N GLU A 164 6.59 9.88 -0.25
CA GLU A 164 7.59 10.08 -1.30
C GLU A 164 8.94 9.40 -1.00
N TYR A 165 9.43 9.53 0.23
CA TYR A 165 10.82 9.20 0.62
C TYR A 165 10.95 8.02 1.59
N GLY A 166 9.85 7.51 2.12
CA GLY A 166 9.86 6.49 3.16
C GLY A 166 9.96 7.08 4.58
N TRP A 167 9.92 6.21 5.59
CA TRP A 167 9.79 6.64 6.99
C TRP A 167 10.93 7.51 7.49
N ILE A 168 12.17 7.03 7.32
CA ILE A 168 13.34 7.69 7.91
C ILE A 168 13.63 9.02 7.20
N ASP A 169 13.73 8.99 5.88
CA ASP A 169 14.07 10.17 5.11
C ASP A 169 12.91 11.16 5.04
N GLY A 170 11.66 10.67 5.01
CA GLY A 170 10.48 11.51 5.07
C GLY A 170 10.34 12.28 6.39
N ILE A 171 10.68 11.65 7.52
CA ILE A 171 10.68 12.34 8.81
C ILE A 171 11.87 13.30 8.94
N LYS A 172 13.05 12.96 8.43
CA LYS A 172 14.18 13.92 8.40
C LYS A 172 13.86 15.18 7.61
N ALA A 173 13.04 15.10 6.56
CA ALA A 173 12.64 16.25 5.76
C ALA A 173 11.82 17.30 6.54
N ILE A 174 11.30 16.96 7.73
CA ILE A 174 10.52 17.86 8.58
C ILE A 174 11.24 18.22 9.89
N GLU A 175 12.54 17.94 10.01
CA GLU A 175 13.32 18.19 11.23
C GLU A 175 13.14 19.62 11.77
N ASP A 176 13.25 20.62 10.90
CA ASP A 176 13.17 22.04 11.28
C ASP A 176 11.78 22.48 11.78
N THR A 177 10.75 21.65 11.56
CA THR A 177 9.37 21.94 11.98
C THR A 177 9.02 21.38 13.36
N ILE A 178 9.90 20.54 13.92
CA ILE A 178 9.71 19.86 15.20
C ILE A 178 10.78 20.34 16.19
N ALA A 179 10.42 20.48 17.46
CA ALA A 179 11.42 20.78 18.49
C ALA A 179 12.50 19.69 18.54
N PRO A 180 13.82 20.02 18.56
CA PRO A 180 14.90 19.04 18.37
C PRO A 180 14.80 17.79 19.25
N LYS A 181 14.53 17.96 20.54
CA LYS A 181 14.37 16.85 21.47
C LYS A 181 13.20 15.92 21.11
N LYS A 182 12.08 16.46 20.61
CA LYS A 182 10.94 15.65 20.18
C LYS A 182 11.23 14.94 18.86
N PHE A 183 11.98 15.59 17.97
CA PHE A 183 12.42 14.99 16.73
C PHE A 183 13.34 13.78 16.97
N GLU A 184 14.31 13.90 17.87
CA GLU A 184 15.16 12.78 18.30
C GLU A 184 14.33 11.60 18.83
N MET A 185 13.38 11.87 19.73
CA MET A 185 12.48 10.84 20.28
C MET A 185 11.60 10.17 19.20
N LEU A 186 11.13 10.94 18.23
CA LEU A 186 10.34 10.43 17.11
C LEU A 186 11.19 9.50 16.22
N LEU A 187 12.41 9.91 15.86
CA LEU A 187 13.32 9.07 15.09
C LEU A 187 13.64 7.76 15.81
N ASP A 188 13.92 7.81 17.11
CA ASP A 188 14.16 6.60 17.92
C ASP A 188 12.93 5.68 17.91
N SER A 189 11.72 6.25 18.06
CA SER A 189 10.46 5.49 18.03
C SER A 189 10.25 4.80 16.69
N ILE A 190 10.58 5.46 15.58
CA ILE A 190 10.49 4.90 14.22
C ILE A 190 11.53 3.79 14.05
N LEU A 191 12.78 4.03 14.42
CA LEU A 191 13.83 3.03 14.34
C LEU A 191 13.48 1.78 15.14
N LEU A 192 12.90 1.91 16.33
CA LEU A 192 12.41 0.77 17.11
C LEU A 192 11.26 0.04 16.44
N SER A 193 10.30 0.78 15.89
CA SER A 193 9.11 0.22 15.25
C SER A 193 9.45 -0.53 13.96
N PHE A 194 10.39 -0.02 13.15
CA PHE A 194 10.68 -0.57 11.83
C PHE A 194 11.92 -1.48 11.79
N ASN A 195 12.95 -1.28 12.63
CA ASN A 195 14.06 -2.26 12.74
C ASN A 195 13.62 -3.55 13.45
N GLY A 196 12.63 -3.49 14.34
CA GLY A 196 12.01 -4.68 14.92
C GLY A 196 11.13 -5.43 13.91
N THR A 197 10.50 -4.72 12.98
CA THR A 197 9.59 -5.30 11.97
C THR A 197 10.33 -6.02 10.85
N TYR A 198 11.58 -5.65 10.52
CA TYR A 198 12.46 -6.47 9.66
C TYR A 198 12.69 -7.88 10.22
N PHE A 199 12.63 -8.06 11.55
CA PHE A 199 12.73 -9.39 12.18
C PHE A 199 11.39 -10.11 12.28
N ILE A 200 10.28 -9.39 12.47
CA ILE A 200 8.95 -9.99 12.71
C ILE A 200 8.26 -10.41 11.40
N LEU A 201 8.39 -9.65 10.30
CA LEU A 201 7.79 -10.04 9.01
C LEU A 201 8.52 -11.22 8.32
N ASN A 202 9.74 -11.54 8.75
CA ASN A 202 10.43 -12.76 8.32
C ASN A 202 9.95 -14.02 9.05
N TYR A 203 9.15 -13.90 10.13
CA TYR A 203 8.70 -15.04 10.93
C TYR A 203 7.25 -15.48 10.66
N GLU A 204 6.42 -14.68 10.00
CA GLU A 204 5.01 -15.05 9.72
C GLU A 204 4.79 -15.77 8.37
N LEU A 205 5.84 -16.06 7.59
CA LEU A 205 5.75 -16.90 6.38
C LEU A 205 6.12 -18.37 6.60
N ALA A 206 6.21 -18.82 7.86
CA ALA A 206 6.56 -20.19 8.21
C ALA A 206 5.51 -20.90 9.07
N ILE A 207 4.20 -20.70 8.84
CA ILE A 207 3.17 -21.54 9.47
C ILE A 207 2.02 -21.84 8.48
N TYR A 208 2.04 -23.10 8.02
CA TYR A 208 1.07 -23.91 7.25
C TYR A 208 0.78 -23.60 5.77
#